data_AF-A0A3E1Q6M9-F1
#
_entry.id   AF-A0A3E1Q6M9-F1
#
_cell.length_a   1.000
_cell.length_b   1.000
_cell.length_c   1.000
_cell.angle_alpha   90.00
_cell.angle_beta   90.00
_cell.angle_gamma   90.00
#
_symmetry.space_group_name_H-M   'P 1'
#
loop_
_entity.id
_entity.type
_entity.pdbx_description
1 polymer ?
#
loop_
_entity_poly.entity_id
_entity_poly.type
_entity_poly.pdbx_seq_one_letter_code
_entity_poly.pdbx_strand_id
1 'polypeptide(L)' 'MSREALEMILGIGFAILGLALFLKRETLSKSKYYRVIMIVAAIMFVAFAVYLGFRSFNSYE' A
#
# COMPACT_ATOMS: atom_id res chain seq x y z
N MET A 1 -18.16 4.57 12.37
CA MET A 1 -17.59 4.69 11.01
C MET A 1 -17.87 3.39 10.27
N SER A 2 -18.39 3.41 9.05
CA SER A 2 -18.67 2.17 8.30
C SER A 2 -17.36 1.47 7.91
N ARG A 3 -17.38 0.14 7.77
CA ARG A 3 -16.21 -0.65 7.32
C ARG A 3 -15.72 -0.19 5.95
N GLU A 4 -16.64 0.15 5.05
CA GLU A 4 -16.36 0.66 3.71
C GLU A 4 -15.58 1.98 3.74
N ALA A 5 -15.96 2.91 4.62
CA ALA A 5 -15.26 4.18 4.78
C ALA A 5 -13.82 3.97 5.30
N LEU A 6 -13.62 3.00 6.20
CA LEU A 6 -12.29 2.67 6.70
C LEU A 6 -11.40 2.09 5.59
N GLU A 7 -11.95 1.21 4.74
CA GLU A 7 -11.23 0.62 3.62
C GLU A 7 -10.87 1.64 2.54
N MET A 8 -11.79 2.56 2.25
CA MET A 8 -11.53 3.65 1.32
C MET A 8 -10.40 4.56 1.81
N ILE A 9 -10.42 4.94 3.10
CA ILE A 9 -9.37 5.78 3.68
C ILE A 9 -8.02 5.04 3.71
N LEU A 10 -8.02 3.76 4.07
CA LEU A 10 -6.81 2.95 4.03
C LEU A 10 -6.27 2.85 2.59
N GLY A 11 -7.12 2.60 1.60
CA GLY A 11 -6.75 2.56 0.19
C GLY A 11 -6.09 3.86 -0.29
N ILE A 12 -6.69 5.00 0.03
CA ILE A 12 -6.14 6.33 -0.31
C ILE A 12 -4.81 6.57 0.43
N GLY A 13 -4.75 6.25 1.73
CA GLY A 13 -3.55 6.41 2.54
C GLY A 13 -2.38 5.59 2.02
N PHE A 14 -2.63 4.33 1.64
CA PHE A 14 -1.67 3.50 0.96
C PHE A 14 -1.28 4.14 -0.39
N ALA A 15 -2.20 4.50 -1.28
CA ALA A 15 -1.84 5.09 -2.58
C ALA A 15 -0.88 6.30 -2.47
N ILE A 16 -1.14 7.20 -1.50
CA ILE A 16 -0.28 8.35 -1.22
C ILE A 16 1.11 7.92 -0.73
N LEU A 17 1.17 6.98 0.22
CA LEU A 17 2.44 6.45 0.73
C LEU A 17 3.27 5.77 -0.36
N GLY A 18 2.63 5.01 -1.26
CA GLY A 18 3.28 4.35 -2.38
C GLY A 18 3.89 5.35 -3.35
N LEU A 19 3.13 6.40 -3.68
CA LEU A 19 3.61 7.50 -4.53
C LEU A 19 4.77 8.26 -3.88
N ALA A 20 4.68 8.55 -2.57
CA ALA A 20 5.75 9.24 -1.84
C ALA A 20 7.06 8.43 -1.82
N LEU A 21 6.98 7.12 -1.58
CA LEU A 21 8.12 6.22 -1.66
C LEU A 21 8.70 6.15 -3.08
N PHE A 22 7.84 6.11 -4.09
CA PHE A 22 8.25 6.09 -5.49
C PHE A 22 9.00 7.36 -5.90
N LEU A 23 8.47 8.54 -5.54
CA LEU A 23 9.10 9.84 -5.81
C LEU A 23 10.46 10.00 -5.12
N LYS A 24 10.62 9.42 -3.92
CA LYS A 24 11.86 9.48 -3.13
C LYS A 24 12.78 8.29 -3.35
N ARG A 25 12.49 7.39 -4.31
CA ARG A 25 13.21 6.10 -4.48
C ARG A 25 14.73 6.28 -4.65
N GLU A 26 15.16 7.32 -5.37
CA GLU A 26 16.57 7.52 -5.67
C GLU A 26 17.36 7.95 -4.43
N THR A 27 16.74 8.78 -3.59
CA THR A 27 17.32 9.21 -2.31
C THR A 27 17.29 8.08 -1.29
N LEU A 28 16.20 7.30 -1.24
CA LEU A 28 16.00 6.21 -0.29
C LEU A 28 16.83 4.97 -0.66
N SER A 29 17.06 4.69 -1.94
CA SER A 29 17.80 3.48 -2.37
C SER A 29 19.31 3.49 -2.04
N LYS A 30 19.87 4.66 -1.66
CA LYS A 30 21.30 4.80 -1.34
C LYS A 30 21.72 4.09 -0.06
N SER A 31 20.79 3.86 0.87
CA SER A 31 21.06 3.17 2.13
C SER A 31 20.46 1.77 2.12
N LYS A 32 21.24 0.76 2.55
CA LYS A 32 20.81 -0.64 2.66
C LYS A 32 19.53 -0.76 3.51
N TYR A 33 19.43 0.00 4.60
CA TYR A 33 18.26 0.00 5.49
C TYR A 33 16.99 0.46 4.78
N TYR A 34 17.06 1.57 4.04
CA TYR A 34 15.91 2.10 3.32
C TYR A 34 15.48 1.21 2.16
N ARG A 35 16.42 0.50 1.54
CA ARG A 35 16.10 -0.50 0.51
C ARG A 35 15.26 -1.65 1.09
N VAL A 36 15.59 -2.13 2.30
CA VAL A 36 14.79 -3.14 3.01
C VAL A 36 13.40 -2.59 3.36
N ILE A 37 13.31 -1.36 3.87
CA ILE A 37 12.03 -0.72 4.18
C ILE A 37 11.15 -0.61 2.94
N MET A 38 11.70 -0.24 1.78
CA MET A 38 10.94 -0.17 0.53
C MET A 38 10.42 -1.54 0.09
N ILE A 39 11.21 -2.60 0.24
CA ILE A 39 10.79 -3.96 -0.08
C ILE A 39 9.66 -4.41 0.85
N VAL A 40 9.80 -4.20 2.17
CA VAL A 40 8.76 -4.54 3.15
C VAL A 40 7.48 -3.76 2.88
N ALA A 41 7.59 -2.45 2.63
CA ALA A 41 6.45 -1.62 2.26
C ALA A 41 5.77 -2.17 1.01
N ALA A 42 6.53 -2.46 -0.06
CA ALA A 42 5.98 -3.02 -1.29
C ALA A 42 5.22 -4.35 -1.06
N ILE A 43 5.74 -5.23 -0.21
CA ILE A 43 5.03 -6.48 0.15
C ILE A 43 3.71 -6.18 0.86
N MET A 44 3.68 -5.24 1.82
CA MET A 44 2.44 -4.84 2.49
C MET A 44 1.43 -4.22 1.51
N PHE A 45 1.92 -3.39 0.59
CA PHE A 45 1.11 -2.78 -0.46
C PHE A 45 0.43 -3.82 -1.35
N VAL A 46 1.20 -4.82 -1.80
CA VAL A 46 0.68 -5.90 -2.65
C VAL A 46 -0.32 -6.75 -1.87
N ALA A 47 0.00 -7.16 -0.64
CA ALA A 47 -0.90 -7.95 0.19
C ALA A 47 -2.22 -7.20 0.47
N PHE A 48 -2.15 -5.90 0.74
CA PHE A 48 -3.32 -5.06 0.96
C PHE A 48 -4.16 -4.87 -0.30
N ALA A 49 -3.53 -4.65 -1.46
CA ALA A 49 -4.21 -4.56 -2.73
C ALA A 49 -4.92 -5.88 -3.10
N VAL A 50 -4.28 -7.03 -2.84
CA VAL A 50 -4.87 -8.35 -3.05
C VAL A 50 -6.06 -8.57 -2.11
N TYR A 51 -5.93 -8.21 -0.82
CA TYR A 51 -7.04 -8.30 0.14
C TYR A 51 -8.26 -7.47 -0.30
N LEU A 52 -8.04 -6.21 -0.69
CA LEU A 52 -9.10 -5.35 -1.21
C LEU A 52 -9.70 -5.88 -2.51
N GLY A 53 -8.87 -6.38 -3.43
CA GLY A 53 -9.31 -7.00 -4.67
C GLY A 53 -10.23 -8.19 -4.42
N PHE A 54 -9.78 -9.16 -3.61
CA PHE A 54 -10.58 -10.33 -3.23
C PHE A 54 -11.90 -9.94 -2.55
N ARG A 55 -11.84 -8.98 -1.62
CA ARG A 55 -13.06 -8.53 -0.95
C ARG A 55 -14.01 -7.83 -1.91
N SER A 56 -13.51 -7.00 -2.82
CA SER A 56 -14.32 -6.35 -3.85
C SER A 56 -15.06 -7.39 -4.69
N PHE A 57 -14.38 -8.45 -5.16
CA PHE A 57 -15.00 -9.53 -5.93
C PHE A 57 -16.05 -10.32 -5.12
N ASN A 58 -15.74 -10.68 -3.87
CA ASN A 58 -16.66 -11.44 -3.01
C ASN A 58 -17.79 -10.59 -2.39
N SER A 59 -17.78 -9.26 -2.57
CA SER A 59 -18.86 -8.39 -2.07
C SER A 59 -20.01 -8.24 -3.09
N TYR A 60 -19.86 -8.82 -4.29
CA TYR A 60 -20.91 -8.89 -5.32
C TYR A 60 -21.59 -10.27 -5.38
N GLU A 61 -21.32 -11.17 -4.42
CA GLU A 61 -22.09 -12.40 -4.17
C GLU A 61 -23.02 -12.25 -2.96
#